data_AF-A0A317T148-F1
#
_entry.id   AF-A0A317T148-F1
#
_cell.length_a   1.000
_cell.length_b   1.000
_cell.length_c   1.000
_cell.angle_alpha   90.00
_cell.angle_beta   90.00
_cell.angle_gamma   90.00
#
_symmetry.space_group_name_H-M   'P 1'
#
loop_
_entity.id
_entity.type
_entity.pdbx_description
1 polymer ?
#
loop_
_entity_poly.entity_id
_entity_poly.type
_entity_poly.pdbx_seq_one_letter_code
_entity_poly.pdbx_strand_id
1 'polypeptide(L)'
;MLFGSRMKPESEEAKAKKEAKDAADKEKALGNGNYKKRNFDAAIEHYNKAWELHKDITYLNNLAAAKFEAGDYEGCIKECEKAIEEGREFHADFKLVAKYPPPSLPFPFRSKLINNPRAFGRIGTAHQKLENYPAAIDYYQRSLTEHRTPEILQKLRAVEKFQADRDRISYIDPEKAEEAREAGNAYFKSANWPEAVKSYTEMIKRAPEDPRGYTNRAAALTKLMSFPEAVRDCDEAIKRDPGFMRAHIRKAQACFAMREYNKCLEACNAATEADTESKHTKEIEDLTRKAMQTMYSAREGETEEQTMERIQKDPEIVAIISDPVMQSILQQAKRDPAALTEHMKNPVVRGKVQKLMAAGIIRIG
;
A
#
# COMPACT_ATOMS: atom_id res chain seq x y z
N MET A 1 35.17 52.27 -47.25
CA MET A 1 34.21 51.63 -48.17
C MET A 1 33.94 50.22 -47.66
N LEU A 2 32.66 49.84 -47.69
CA LEU A 2 32.07 48.62 -47.16
C LEU A 2 32.59 47.37 -47.89
N PHE A 3 33.25 46.45 -47.18
CA PHE A 3 33.35 45.06 -47.63
C PHE A 3 32.07 44.35 -47.17
N GLY A 4 31.06 44.37 -48.04
CA GLY A 4 29.79 43.68 -47.83
C GLY A 4 30.01 42.19 -47.61
N SER A 5 29.50 41.69 -46.48
CA SER A 5 29.30 40.27 -46.23
C SER A 5 28.40 39.70 -47.34
N ARG A 6 29.01 39.07 -48.35
CA ARG A 6 28.31 38.25 -49.34
C ARG A 6 27.79 37.01 -48.61
N MET A 7 26.59 37.10 -48.05
CA MET A 7 25.79 35.93 -47.71
C MET A 7 25.76 35.02 -48.95
N LYS A 8 26.23 33.78 -48.81
CA LYS A 8 26.03 32.75 -49.84
C LYS A 8 24.52 32.65 -50.10
N PRO A 9 24.06 32.65 -51.36
CA PRO A 9 22.63 32.54 -51.64
C PRO A 9 22.10 31.23 -51.03
N GLU A 10 21.05 31.32 -50.21
CA GLU A 10 20.28 30.15 -49.78
C GLU A 10 19.84 29.39 -51.03
N SER A 11 20.10 28.08 -51.08
CA SER A 11 19.69 27.24 -52.22
C SER A 11 18.18 27.31 -52.40
N GLU A 12 17.70 27.19 -53.64
CA GLU A 12 16.26 27.16 -53.94
C GLU A 12 15.52 26.08 -53.13
N GLU A 13 16.20 24.96 -52.86
CA GLU A 13 15.72 23.89 -51.99
C GLU A 13 15.52 24.34 -50.53
N ALA A 14 16.41 25.18 -49.99
CA ALA A 14 16.30 25.72 -48.63
C ALA A 14 15.13 26.71 -48.52
N LYS A 15 14.90 27.52 -49.56
CA LYS A 15 13.75 28.43 -49.63
C LYS A 15 12.43 27.66 -49.71
N ALA A 16 12.34 26.64 -50.57
CA ALA A 16 11.14 25.80 -50.69
C ALA A 16 10.81 25.08 -49.38
N LYS A 17 11.81 24.54 -48.67
CA LYS A 17 11.62 23.91 -47.34
C LYS A 17 11.10 24.90 -46.30
N LYS A 18 11.56 26.15 -46.34
CA LYS A 18 11.11 27.21 -45.42
C LYS A 18 9.67 27.64 -45.70
N GLU A 19 9.32 27.83 -46.97
CA GLU A 19 7.95 28.16 -47.39
C GLU A 19 6.95 27.06 -47.02
N ALA A 20 7.33 25.79 -47.24
CA ALA A 20 6.53 24.63 -46.84
C ALA A 20 6.31 24.58 -45.31
N LYS A 21 7.35 24.88 -44.53
CA LYS A 21 7.26 24.98 -43.07
C LYS A 21 6.36 26.13 -42.61
N ASP A 22 6.47 27.30 -43.22
CA ASP A 22 5.63 28.46 -42.89
C ASP A 22 4.16 28.19 -43.22
N ALA A 23 3.88 27.48 -44.32
CA ALA A 23 2.53 27.03 -44.66
C ALA A 23 2.00 26.01 -43.64
N ALA A 24 2.81 25.01 -43.26
CA ALA A 24 2.45 24.03 -42.23
C ALA A 24 2.16 24.67 -40.87
N ASP A 25 2.93 25.70 -40.48
CA ASP A 25 2.73 26.41 -39.22
C ASP A 25 1.45 27.27 -39.21
N LYS A 26 1.00 27.78 -40.36
CA LYS A 26 -0.31 28.42 -40.50
C LYS A 26 -1.44 27.41 -40.29
N GLU A 27 -1.35 26.24 -40.93
CA GLU A 27 -2.33 25.15 -40.74
C GLU A 27 -2.37 24.69 -39.27
N LYS A 28 -1.21 24.51 -38.62
CA LYS A 28 -1.15 24.24 -37.17
C LYS A 28 -1.86 25.32 -36.35
N ALA A 29 -1.71 26.60 -36.68
CA ALA A 29 -2.37 27.68 -35.95
C ALA A 29 -3.90 27.63 -36.09
N LEU A 30 -4.41 27.32 -37.29
CA LEU A 30 -5.83 27.08 -37.53
C LEU A 30 -6.34 25.87 -36.75
N GLY A 31 -5.57 24.77 -36.75
CA GLY A 31 -5.85 23.57 -35.95
C GLY A 31 -5.94 23.88 -34.45
N ASN A 32 -4.98 24.64 -33.91
CA ASN A 32 -4.99 25.08 -32.52
C ASN A 32 -6.21 25.95 -32.19
N GLY A 33 -6.63 26.81 -33.11
CA GLY A 33 -7.83 27.63 -32.98
C GLY A 33 -9.11 26.79 -32.89
N ASN A 34 -9.24 25.78 -33.74
CA ASN A 34 -10.37 24.84 -33.71
C ASN A 34 -10.35 23.93 -32.49
N TYR A 35 -9.16 23.45 -32.08
CA TYR A 35 -8.98 22.63 -30.88
C TYR A 35 -9.48 23.36 -29.61
N LYS A 36 -9.12 24.64 -29.45
CA LYS A 36 -9.60 25.47 -28.32
C LYS A 36 -11.11 25.65 -28.31
N LYS A 37 -11.75 25.65 -29.48
CA LYS A 37 -13.22 25.70 -29.64
C LYS A 37 -13.89 24.33 -29.47
N ARG A 38 -13.13 23.27 -29.16
CA ARG A 38 -13.58 21.86 -29.13
C ARG A 38 -14.15 21.37 -30.47
N ASN A 39 -13.78 22.02 -31.58
CA ASN A 39 -14.07 21.53 -32.92
C ASN A 39 -12.94 20.60 -33.36
N PHE A 40 -12.98 19.36 -32.88
CA PHE A 40 -11.87 18.42 -33.02
C PHE A 40 -11.70 17.89 -34.44
N ASP A 41 -12.80 17.67 -35.18
CA ASP A 41 -12.74 17.18 -36.56
C ASP A 41 -12.00 18.18 -37.47
N ALA A 42 -12.37 19.46 -37.42
CA ALA A 42 -11.67 20.50 -38.17
C ALA A 42 -10.22 20.68 -37.70
N ALA A 43 -9.94 20.51 -36.40
CA ALA A 43 -8.57 20.56 -35.89
C ALA A 43 -7.71 19.43 -36.44
N ILE A 44 -8.25 18.20 -36.49
CA ILE A 44 -7.62 17.00 -37.06
C ILE A 44 -7.26 17.24 -38.53
N GLU A 45 -8.18 17.77 -39.34
CA GLU A 45 -7.91 18.09 -40.75
C GLU A 45 -6.74 19.08 -40.92
N HIS A 46 -6.73 20.17 -40.15
CA HIS A 46 -5.67 21.15 -40.22
C HIS A 46 -4.31 20.60 -39.75
N TYR A 47 -4.28 19.73 -38.72
CA TYR A 47 -3.02 19.09 -38.32
C TYR A 47 -2.51 18.05 -39.32
N ASN A 48 -3.40 17.31 -39.98
CA ASN A 48 -3.03 16.40 -41.08
C ASN A 48 -2.43 17.19 -42.26
N LYS A 49 -3.07 18.29 -42.67
CA LYS A 49 -2.53 19.19 -43.71
C LYS A 49 -1.17 19.75 -43.32
N ALA A 50 -0.98 20.16 -42.06
CA ALA A 50 0.32 20.62 -41.57
C ALA A 50 1.40 19.53 -41.71
N TRP A 51 1.08 18.27 -41.36
CA TRP A 51 1.99 17.13 -41.51
C TRP A 51 2.30 16.77 -42.98
N GLU A 52 1.35 16.96 -43.89
CA GLU A 52 1.56 16.75 -45.32
C GLU A 52 2.49 17.82 -45.92
N LEU A 53 2.33 19.08 -45.51
CA LEU A 53 3.16 20.20 -45.95
C LEU A 53 4.60 20.15 -45.40
N HIS A 54 4.75 19.79 -44.13
CA HIS A 54 6.07 19.67 -43.49
C HIS A 54 6.07 18.58 -42.41
N LYS A 55 7.08 17.70 -42.45
CA LYS A 55 7.20 16.59 -41.49
C LYS A 55 7.81 17.10 -40.18
N ASP A 56 6.95 17.38 -39.20
CA ASP A 56 7.34 17.73 -37.83
C ASP A 56 6.46 16.95 -36.83
N ILE A 57 7.11 16.25 -35.89
CA ILE A 57 6.46 15.46 -34.84
C ILE A 57 5.48 16.27 -33.97
N THR A 58 5.63 17.59 -33.93
CA THR A 58 4.73 18.51 -33.22
C THR A 58 3.31 18.44 -33.78
N TYR A 59 3.15 18.29 -35.09
CA TYR A 59 1.84 18.19 -35.74
C TYR A 59 1.16 16.87 -35.38
N LEU A 60 1.89 15.75 -35.41
CA LEU A 60 1.37 14.44 -34.98
C LEU A 60 0.98 14.43 -33.51
N ASN A 61 1.75 15.10 -32.64
CA ASN A 61 1.41 15.25 -31.22
C ASN A 61 0.10 16.01 -30.99
N ASN A 62 -0.15 17.05 -31.79
CA ASN A 62 -1.38 17.84 -31.71
C ASN A 62 -2.57 17.09 -32.32
N LEU A 63 -2.34 16.37 -33.42
CA LEU A 63 -3.30 15.46 -34.03
C LEU A 63 -3.76 14.38 -33.04
N ALA A 64 -2.81 13.71 -32.39
CA ALA A 64 -3.11 12.71 -31.38
C ALA A 64 -3.90 13.30 -30.20
N ALA A 65 -3.59 14.55 -29.78
CA ALA A 65 -4.35 15.24 -28.76
C ALA A 65 -5.81 15.50 -29.21
N ALA A 66 -6.02 15.94 -30.45
CA ALA A 66 -7.35 16.19 -30.99
C ALA A 66 -8.18 14.90 -31.09
N LYS A 67 -7.57 13.80 -31.58
CA LYS A 67 -8.23 12.48 -31.62
C LYS A 67 -8.58 11.97 -30.23
N PHE A 68 -7.69 12.15 -29.25
CA PHE A 68 -7.96 11.77 -27.86
C PHE A 68 -9.18 12.50 -27.28
N GLU A 69 -9.26 13.82 -27.47
CA GLU A 69 -10.39 14.61 -26.97
C GLU A 69 -11.68 14.36 -27.75
N ALA A 70 -11.59 13.93 -29.01
CA ALA A 70 -12.72 13.47 -29.82
C ALA A 70 -13.24 12.08 -29.39
N GLY A 71 -12.53 11.37 -28.52
CA GLY A 71 -12.86 10.01 -28.07
C GLY A 71 -12.31 8.88 -28.96
N ASP A 72 -11.59 9.21 -30.03
CA ASP A 72 -10.88 8.25 -30.87
C ASP A 72 -9.54 7.87 -30.22
N TYR A 73 -9.61 7.00 -29.22
CA TYR A 73 -8.44 6.57 -28.45
C TYR A 73 -7.50 5.68 -29.28
N GLU A 74 -8.03 4.82 -30.15
CA GLU A 74 -7.22 3.97 -31.03
C GLU A 74 -6.47 4.79 -32.07
N GLY A 75 -7.15 5.76 -32.71
CA GLY A 75 -6.50 6.69 -33.62
C GLY A 75 -5.47 7.56 -32.91
N CYS A 76 -5.75 8.01 -31.67
CA CYS A 76 -4.75 8.69 -30.85
C CYS A 76 -3.49 7.84 -30.64
N ILE A 77 -3.64 6.56 -30.29
CA ILE A 77 -2.51 5.65 -30.06
C ILE A 77 -1.67 5.52 -31.33
N LYS A 78 -2.32 5.25 -32.48
CA LYS A 78 -1.65 5.14 -33.79
C LYS A 78 -0.84 6.39 -34.14
N GLU A 79 -1.41 7.58 -33.97
CA GLU A 79 -0.69 8.83 -34.28
C GLU A 79 0.46 9.11 -33.30
N CYS A 80 0.31 8.74 -32.02
CA CYS A 80 1.39 8.83 -31.05
C CYS A 80 2.53 7.85 -31.36
N GLU A 81 2.22 6.60 -31.74
CA GLU A 81 3.21 5.60 -32.16
C GLU A 81 3.96 6.06 -33.40
N LYS A 82 3.24 6.58 -34.39
CA LYS A 82 3.84 7.22 -35.57
C LYS A 82 4.76 8.39 -35.20
N ALA A 83 4.34 9.24 -34.25
CA ALA A 83 5.18 10.35 -33.78
C ALA A 83 6.47 9.88 -33.08
N ILE A 84 6.44 8.71 -32.45
CA ILE A 84 7.62 8.09 -31.81
C ILE A 84 8.55 7.48 -32.87
N GLU A 85 7.99 6.79 -33.85
CA GLU A 85 8.74 6.20 -34.97
C GLU A 85 9.47 7.27 -35.79
N GLU A 86 8.71 8.25 -36.29
CA GLU A 86 9.24 9.38 -37.06
C GLU A 86 10.27 10.18 -36.24
N GLY A 87 10.00 10.41 -34.95
CA GLY A 87 10.94 11.08 -34.04
C GLY A 87 12.28 10.35 -33.88
N ARG A 88 12.26 9.01 -33.91
CA ARG A 88 13.48 8.17 -33.89
C ARG A 88 14.21 8.18 -35.22
N GLU A 89 13.49 8.19 -36.34
CA GLU A 89 14.07 8.25 -37.69
C GLU A 89 14.78 9.58 -37.94
N PHE A 90 14.12 10.71 -37.64
CA PHE A 90 14.77 12.03 -37.69
C PHE A 90 16.03 12.10 -36.83
N HIS A 91 16.05 11.36 -35.72
CA HIS A 91 17.24 11.25 -34.86
C HIS A 91 18.33 10.37 -35.47
N ALA A 92 17.99 9.25 -36.09
CA ALA A 92 18.92 8.37 -36.78
C ALA A 92 19.62 9.10 -37.94
N ASP A 93 18.85 9.88 -38.71
CA ASP A 93 19.38 10.76 -39.77
C ASP A 93 20.30 11.83 -39.20
N PHE A 94 19.92 12.47 -38.07
CA PHE A 94 20.81 13.43 -37.40
C PHE A 94 22.11 12.79 -36.92
N LYS A 95 22.09 11.50 -36.51
CA LYS A 95 23.27 10.77 -36.04
C LYS A 95 24.18 10.34 -37.20
N LEU A 96 23.61 10.00 -38.35
CA LEU A 96 24.31 9.72 -39.61
C LEU A 96 24.94 11.00 -40.20
N VAL A 97 24.23 12.12 -40.15
CA VAL A 97 24.73 13.43 -40.58
C VAL A 97 25.76 14.01 -39.59
N ALA A 98 25.62 13.73 -38.29
CA ALA A 98 26.50 14.25 -37.24
C ALA A 98 27.48 13.19 -36.70
N LYS A 99 28.48 12.83 -37.52
CA LYS A 99 29.75 12.26 -37.00
C LYS A 99 30.42 13.19 -35.96
N TYR A 100 30.04 14.48 -35.93
CA TYR A 100 30.36 15.47 -34.90
C TYR A 100 29.15 16.40 -34.66
N PRO A 101 28.28 16.15 -33.66
CA PRO A 101 27.28 17.13 -33.24
C PRO A 101 28.00 18.32 -32.56
N PRO A 102 27.56 19.57 -32.78
CA PRO A 102 28.21 20.73 -32.15
C PRO A 102 28.11 20.61 -30.61
N PRO A 103 29.21 20.89 -29.88
CA PRO A 103 29.28 20.75 -28.42
C PRO A 103 28.32 21.68 -27.65
N SER A 104 27.55 22.52 -28.34
CA SER A 104 26.64 23.52 -27.78
C SER A 104 25.21 23.05 -27.56
N LEU A 105 24.80 21.85 -28.00
CA LEU A 105 23.44 21.35 -27.74
C LEU A 105 23.40 20.59 -26.40
N PRO A 106 22.74 21.11 -25.35
CA PRO A 106 22.73 20.46 -24.05
C PRO A 106 22.05 19.09 -24.15
N PHE A 107 22.70 18.06 -23.61
CA PHE A 107 22.22 16.67 -23.52
C PHE A 107 20.73 16.51 -23.10
N PRO A 108 20.16 17.29 -22.15
CA PRO A 108 18.75 17.14 -21.77
C PRO A 108 17.72 17.59 -22.83
N PHE A 109 18.09 18.46 -23.79
CA PHE A 109 17.19 18.82 -24.90
C PHE A 109 17.11 17.74 -25.98
N ARG A 110 18.14 16.88 -26.06
CA ARG A 110 18.24 15.78 -27.03
C ARG A 110 17.18 14.71 -26.74
N SER A 111 17.11 14.19 -25.52
CA SER A 111 16.15 13.13 -25.14
C SER A 111 14.67 13.55 -25.29
N LYS A 112 14.34 14.83 -25.02
CA LYS A 112 12.95 15.33 -25.02
C LYS A 112 12.31 15.40 -26.41
N LEU A 113 13.10 15.60 -27.47
CA LEU A 113 12.65 15.55 -28.86
C LEU A 113 12.63 14.11 -29.42
N ILE A 114 13.60 13.28 -29.02
CA ILE A 114 13.87 11.98 -29.65
C ILE A 114 12.84 10.92 -29.24
N ASN A 115 12.48 10.89 -27.95
CA ASN A 115 11.66 9.81 -27.42
C ASN A 115 10.25 10.26 -27.02
N ASN A 116 9.90 11.53 -27.29
CA ASN A 116 8.57 12.12 -27.15
C ASN A 116 7.79 11.60 -25.91
N PRO A 117 8.24 11.93 -24.68
CA PRO A 117 7.63 11.45 -23.44
C PRO A 117 6.13 11.82 -23.33
N ARG A 118 5.70 12.88 -24.03
CA ARG A 118 4.30 13.29 -24.15
C ARG A 118 3.46 12.30 -24.94
N ALA A 119 3.99 11.74 -26.03
CA ALA A 119 3.31 10.68 -26.79
C ALA A 119 3.12 9.42 -25.95
N PHE A 120 4.18 8.95 -25.26
CA PHE A 120 4.06 7.80 -24.34
C PHE A 120 3.04 8.04 -23.22
N GLY A 121 3.06 9.21 -22.59
CA GLY A 121 2.08 9.56 -21.56
C GLY A 121 0.64 9.64 -22.09
N ARG A 122 0.46 10.09 -23.33
CA ARG A 122 -0.86 10.13 -23.99
C ARG A 122 -1.34 8.73 -24.38
N ILE A 123 -0.47 7.88 -24.91
CA ILE A 123 -0.78 6.46 -25.18
C ILE A 123 -1.22 5.77 -23.89
N GLY A 124 -0.48 5.95 -22.78
CA GLY A 124 -0.86 5.40 -21.48
C GLY A 124 -2.24 5.88 -21.02
N THR A 125 -2.54 7.17 -21.23
CA THR A 125 -3.88 7.73 -20.90
C THR A 125 -4.97 7.17 -21.82
N ALA A 126 -4.70 6.95 -23.10
CA ALA A 126 -5.63 6.35 -24.06
C ALA A 126 -5.93 4.88 -23.71
N HIS A 127 -4.91 4.08 -23.41
CA HIS A 127 -5.10 2.70 -22.95
C HIS A 127 -5.88 2.62 -21.63
N GLN A 128 -5.66 3.58 -20.72
CA GLN A 128 -6.45 3.68 -19.50
C GLN A 128 -7.94 3.92 -19.80
N LYS A 129 -8.27 4.73 -20.82
CA LYS A 129 -9.66 4.97 -21.26
C LYS A 129 -10.29 3.76 -21.95
N LEU A 130 -9.47 2.92 -22.60
CA LEU A 130 -9.87 1.65 -23.20
C LEU A 130 -9.89 0.49 -22.19
N GLU A 131 -9.70 0.76 -20.89
CA GLU A 131 -9.58 -0.25 -19.81
C GLU A 131 -8.45 -1.27 -20.01
N ASN A 132 -7.47 -0.99 -20.87
CA ASN A 132 -6.27 -1.80 -21.04
C ASN A 132 -5.18 -1.33 -20.06
N TYR A 133 -5.38 -1.63 -18.77
CA TYR A 133 -4.48 -1.21 -17.69
C TYR A 133 -3.04 -1.72 -17.82
N PRO A 134 -2.77 -2.98 -18.24
CA PRO A 134 -1.40 -3.46 -18.44
C PRO A 134 -0.62 -2.61 -19.46
N ALA A 135 -1.23 -2.30 -20.61
CA ALA A 135 -0.61 -1.44 -21.61
C ALA A 135 -0.44 -0.01 -21.09
N ALA A 136 -1.43 0.51 -20.34
CA ALA A 136 -1.33 1.84 -19.74
C ALA A 136 -0.11 1.97 -18.80
N ILE A 137 0.13 0.96 -17.96
CA ILE A 137 1.28 0.91 -17.04
C ILE A 137 2.60 0.90 -17.82
N ASP A 138 2.76 0.02 -18.82
CA ASP A 138 3.96 -0.04 -19.65
C ASP A 138 4.27 1.32 -20.28
N TYR A 139 3.27 1.95 -20.90
CA TYR A 139 3.45 3.22 -21.57
C TYR A 139 3.72 4.39 -20.61
N TYR A 140 3.14 4.39 -19.40
CA TYR A 140 3.52 5.35 -18.36
C TYR A 140 4.94 5.14 -17.86
N GLN A 141 5.38 3.89 -17.65
CA GLN A 141 6.75 3.58 -17.26
C GLN A 141 7.74 4.03 -18.34
N ARG A 142 7.47 3.75 -19.62
CA ARG A 142 8.25 4.24 -20.76
C ARG A 142 8.32 5.76 -20.80
N SER A 143 7.19 6.45 -20.59
CA SER A 143 7.16 7.92 -20.48
C SER A 143 8.07 8.44 -19.36
N LEU A 144 8.07 7.79 -18.19
CA LEU A 144 8.90 8.17 -17.04
C LEU A 144 10.39 7.86 -17.21
N THR A 145 10.74 6.81 -17.95
CA THR A 145 12.12 6.49 -18.34
C THR A 145 12.71 7.61 -19.18
N GLU A 146 11.91 8.21 -20.07
CA GLU A 146 12.36 9.28 -20.95
C GLU A 146 12.34 10.65 -20.28
N HIS A 147 11.26 10.98 -19.56
CA HIS A 147 11.16 12.22 -18.83
C HIS A 147 10.22 12.08 -17.64
N ARG A 148 10.82 11.90 -16.46
CA ARG A 148 10.09 11.79 -15.21
C ARG A 148 9.31 13.07 -14.92
N THR A 149 7.98 13.00 -14.99
CA THR A 149 7.07 14.08 -14.58
C THR A 149 6.22 13.66 -13.39
N PRO A 150 5.92 14.58 -12.45
CA PRO A 150 5.03 14.27 -11.33
C PRO A 150 3.64 13.81 -11.78
N GLU A 151 3.12 14.41 -12.85
CA GLU A 151 1.81 14.11 -13.44
C GLU A 151 1.69 12.65 -13.90
N ILE A 152 2.65 12.17 -14.69
CA ILE A 152 2.65 10.78 -15.18
C ILE A 152 2.91 9.80 -14.04
N LEU A 153 3.76 10.16 -13.07
CA LEU A 153 4.00 9.31 -11.90
C LEU A 153 2.74 9.12 -11.06
N GLN A 154 1.93 10.18 -10.89
CA GLN A 154 0.64 10.08 -10.21
C GLN A 154 -0.33 9.18 -10.97
N LYS A 155 -0.41 9.32 -12.30
CA LYS A 155 -1.23 8.46 -13.15
C LYS A 155 -0.81 6.99 -13.08
N LEU A 156 0.48 6.71 -13.18
CA LEU A 156 1.03 5.35 -13.04
C LEU A 156 0.61 4.72 -11.72
N ARG A 157 0.85 5.40 -10.60
CA ARG A 157 0.48 4.92 -9.27
C ARG A 157 -1.02 4.69 -9.12
N ALA A 158 -1.84 5.57 -9.70
CA ALA A 158 -3.29 5.44 -9.66
C ALA A 158 -3.77 4.20 -10.44
N VAL A 159 -3.21 3.95 -11.62
CA VAL A 159 -3.55 2.77 -12.44
C VAL A 159 -3.03 1.48 -11.83
N GLU A 160 -1.78 1.45 -11.33
CA GLU A 160 -1.21 0.30 -10.61
C GLU A 160 -2.07 -0.07 -9.39
N LYS A 161 -2.48 0.92 -8.60
CA LYS A 161 -3.37 0.70 -7.47
C LYS A 161 -4.74 0.18 -7.91
N PHE A 162 -5.35 0.81 -8.92
CA PHE A 162 -6.65 0.39 -9.43
C PHE A 162 -6.63 -1.06 -9.94
N GLN A 163 -5.59 -1.43 -10.70
CA GLN A 163 -5.42 -2.79 -11.18
C GLN A 163 -5.20 -3.77 -10.02
N ALA A 164 -4.33 -3.44 -9.07
CA ALA A 164 -4.09 -4.29 -7.90
C ALA A 164 -5.35 -4.51 -7.05
N ASP A 165 -6.19 -3.48 -6.89
CA ASP A 165 -7.46 -3.58 -6.17
C ASP A 165 -8.48 -4.44 -6.95
N ARG A 166 -8.57 -4.26 -8.27
CA ARG A 166 -9.42 -5.08 -9.16
C ARG A 166 -8.98 -6.55 -9.13
N ASP A 167 -7.69 -6.82 -9.26
CA ASP A 167 -7.12 -8.15 -9.23
C ASP A 167 -7.39 -8.81 -7.87
N ARG A 168 -7.20 -8.07 -6.76
CA ARG A 168 -7.52 -8.54 -5.41
C ARG A 168 -8.99 -8.94 -5.29
N ILE A 169 -9.92 -8.08 -5.73
CA ILE A 169 -11.36 -8.37 -5.67
C ILE A 169 -11.70 -9.59 -6.53
N SER A 170 -11.13 -9.69 -7.74
CA SER A 170 -11.34 -10.84 -8.63
C SER A 170 -10.78 -12.15 -8.07
N TYR A 171 -9.83 -12.06 -7.14
CA TYR A 171 -9.21 -13.22 -6.51
C TYR A 171 -10.06 -13.80 -5.37
N ILE A 172 -11.00 -13.01 -4.83
CA ILE A 172 -11.89 -13.41 -3.73
C ILE A 172 -12.81 -14.52 -4.22
N ASP A 173 -12.76 -15.65 -3.53
CA ASP A 173 -13.49 -16.87 -3.88
C ASP A 173 -13.71 -17.68 -2.60
N PRO A 174 -14.91 -17.64 -2.00
CA PRO A 174 -15.19 -18.32 -0.74
C PRO A 174 -15.00 -19.83 -0.77
N GLU A 175 -15.24 -20.49 -1.91
CA GLU A 175 -15.07 -21.95 -2.04
C GLU A 175 -13.58 -22.30 -2.02
N LYS A 176 -12.77 -21.58 -2.80
CA LYS A 176 -11.30 -21.76 -2.76
C LYS A 176 -10.69 -21.36 -1.42
N ALA A 177 -11.29 -20.42 -0.71
CA ALA A 177 -10.87 -20.09 0.64
C ALA A 177 -11.05 -21.28 1.58
N GLU A 178 -12.17 -22.01 1.44
CA GLU A 178 -12.45 -23.20 2.23
C GLU A 178 -11.53 -24.38 1.88
N GLU A 179 -11.26 -24.62 0.59
CA GLU A 179 -10.25 -25.59 0.15
C GLU A 179 -8.87 -25.29 0.73
N ALA A 180 -8.44 -24.02 0.70
CA ALA A 180 -7.19 -23.57 1.27
C ALA A 180 -7.16 -23.75 2.80
N ARG A 181 -8.30 -23.54 3.48
CA ARG A 181 -8.45 -23.79 4.92
C ARG A 181 -8.26 -25.26 5.25
N GLU A 182 -8.88 -26.16 4.50
CA GLU A 182 -8.78 -27.60 4.69
C GLU A 182 -7.36 -28.12 4.44
N ALA A 183 -6.72 -27.67 3.35
CA ALA A 183 -5.33 -27.96 3.08
C ALA A 183 -4.41 -27.47 4.20
N GLY A 184 -4.60 -26.24 4.68
CA GLY A 184 -3.87 -25.68 5.81
C GLY A 184 -4.06 -26.50 7.09
N ASN A 185 -5.28 -26.97 7.36
CA ASN A 185 -5.56 -27.85 8.50
C ASN A 185 -4.86 -29.20 8.36
N ALA A 186 -4.79 -29.77 7.15
CA ALA A 186 -4.09 -31.02 6.89
C ALA A 186 -2.58 -30.88 7.16
N TYR A 187 -1.96 -29.81 6.64
CA TYR A 187 -0.55 -29.50 6.92
C TYR A 187 -0.29 -29.20 8.40
N PHE A 188 -1.21 -28.52 9.06
CA PHE A 188 -1.11 -28.26 10.49
C PHE A 188 -1.17 -29.57 11.30
N LYS A 189 -2.07 -30.50 10.94
CA LYS A 189 -2.16 -31.82 11.59
C LYS A 189 -0.92 -32.68 11.37
N SER A 190 -0.27 -32.57 10.20
CA SER A 190 0.99 -33.27 9.92
C SER A 190 2.24 -32.55 10.45
N ALA A 191 2.06 -31.49 11.26
CA ALA A 191 3.13 -30.66 11.79
C ALA A 191 4.01 -29.97 10.74
N ASN A 192 3.53 -29.88 9.49
CA ASN A 192 4.18 -29.10 8.43
C ASN A 192 3.71 -27.62 8.51
N TRP A 193 4.24 -26.91 9.50
CA TRP A 193 3.85 -25.53 9.79
C TRP A 193 4.13 -24.55 8.64
N PRO A 194 5.26 -24.61 7.91
CA PRO A 194 5.52 -23.71 6.79
C PRO A 194 4.49 -23.81 5.67
N GLU A 195 4.10 -25.04 5.30
CA GLU A 195 3.04 -25.23 4.28
C GLU A 195 1.67 -24.82 4.81
N ALA A 196 1.38 -25.07 6.10
CA ALA A 196 0.14 -24.57 6.72
C ALA A 196 0.05 -23.03 6.64
N VAL A 197 1.15 -22.31 6.90
CA VAL A 197 1.21 -20.84 6.76
C VAL A 197 0.92 -20.41 5.32
N LYS A 198 1.45 -21.11 4.32
CA LYS A 198 1.17 -20.82 2.90
C LYS A 198 -0.30 -21.02 2.57
N SER A 199 -0.89 -22.15 2.98
CA SER A 199 -2.32 -22.43 2.74
C SER A 199 -3.23 -21.44 3.45
N TYR A 200 -2.97 -21.08 4.71
CA TYR A 200 -3.78 -20.06 5.39
C TYR A 200 -3.55 -18.65 4.82
N THR A 201 -2.37 -18.36 4.27
CA THR A 201 -2.12 -17.10 3.54
C THR A 201 -2.95 -17.05 2.26
N GLU A 202 -3.08 -18.17 1.56
CA GLU A 202 -3.98 -18.28 0.41
C GLU A 202 -5.44 -18.08 0.82
N MET A 203 -5.89 -18.73 1.90
CA MET A 203 -7.22 -18.51 2.47
C MET A 203 -7.50 -17.02 2.74
N ILE A 204 -6.56 -16.29 3.36
CA ILE A 204 -6.69 -14.85 3.62
C ILE A 204 -6.79 -14.03 2.33
N LYS A 205 -6.08 -14.41 1.25
CA LYS A 205 -6.21 -13.74 -0.04
C LYS A 205 -7.57 -13.99 -0.70
N ARG A 206 -8.13 -15.19 -0.52
CA ARG A 206 -9.42 -15.61 -1.08
C ARG A 206 -10.62 -15.12 -0.28
N ALA A 207 -10.47 -14.95 1.04
CA ALA A 207 -11.50 -14.46 1.94
C ALA A 207 -10.88 -13.50 2.99
N PRO A 208 -10.56 -12.26 2.60
CA PRO A 208 -9.86 -11.29 3.47
C PRO A 208 -10.70 -10.83 4.68
N GLU A 209 -12.01 -10.99 4.62
CA GLU A 209 -12.93 -10.64 5.72
C GLU A 209 -13.14 -11.79 6.71
N ASP A 210 -12.66 -13.01 6.41
CA ASP A 210 -12.84 -14.16 7.30
C ASP A 210 -11.76 -14.20 8.40
N PRO A 211 -12.13 -14.02 9.68
CA PRO A 211 -11.17 -14.02 10.79
C PRO A 211 -10.50 -15.38 11.02
N ARG A 212 -11.09 -16.48 10.52
CA ARG A 212 -10.56 -17.85 10.67
C ARG A 212 -9.21 -18.00 9.97
N GLY A 213 -9.02 -17.39 8.80
CA GLY A 213 -7.75 -17.47 8.06
C GLY A 213 -6.58 -16.90 8.86
N TYR A 214 -6.77 -15.71 9.42
CA TYR A 214 -5.79 -15.04 10.26
C TYR A 214 -5.46 -15.83 11.53
N THR A 215 -6.47 -16.29 12.27
CA THR A 215 -6.22 -17.06 13.51
C THR A 215 -5.57 -18.43 13.26
N ASN A 216 -5.90 -19.09 12.15
CA ASN A 216 -5.28 -20.35 11.77
C ASN A 216 -3.81 -20.14 11.36
N ARG A 217 -3.52 -19.06 10.62
CA ARG A 217 -2.13 -18.67 10.32
C ARG A 217 -1.36 -18.31 11.58
N ALA A 218 -1.96 -17.55 12.50
CA ALA A 218 -1.37 -17.24 13.80
C ALA A 218 -1.01 -18.51 14.60
N ALA A 219 -1.87 -19.55 14.54
CA ALA A 219 -1.58 -20.83 15.19
C ALA A 219 -0.32 -21.50 14.60
N ALA A 220 -0.19 -21.51 13.27
CA ALA A 220 0.97 -22.07 12.58
C ALA A 220 2.25 -21.26 12.84
N LEU A 221 2.16 -19.93 12.82
CA LEU A 221 3.25 -19.02 13.16
C LEU A 221 3.71 -19.19 14.61
N THR A 222 2.79 -19.40 15.55
CA THR A 222 3.13 -19.71 16.95
C THR A 222 3.94 -21.00 17.05
N LYS A 223 3.65 -22.02 16.24
CA LYS A 223 4.44 -23.27 16.18
C LYS A 223 5.83 -23.06 15.59
N LEU A 224 6.00 -22.06 14.73
CA LEU A 224 7.28 -21.63 14.18
C LEU A 224 8.03 -20.64 15.08
N MET A 225 7.51 -20.34 16.28
CA MET A 225 8.07 -19.34 17.21
C MET A 225 8.06 -17.91 16.66
N SER A 226 7.28 -17.66 15.59
CA SER A 226 7.01 -16.37 14.98
C SER A 226 5.90 -15.62 15.72
N PHE A 227 6.12 -15.38 17.02
CA PHE A 227 5.10 -14.80 17.90
C PHE A 227 4.68 -13.37 17.52
N PRO A 228 5.58 -12.46 17.12
CA PRO A 228 5.17 -11.11 16.71
C PRO A 228 4.25 -11.13 15.48
N GLU A 229 4.51 -11.98 14.49
CA GLU A 229 3.60 -12.14 13.36
C GLU A 229 2.26 -12.77 13.78
N ALA A 230 2.27 -13.74 14.69
CA ALA A 230 1.05 -14.35 15.22
C ALA A 230 0.17 -13.33 15.96
N VAL A 231 0.75 -12.41 16.74
CA VAL A 231 0.00 -11.33 17.39
C VAL A 231 -0.63 -10.40 16.35
N ARG A 232 0.11 -10.00 15.31
CA ARG A 232 -0.43 -9.15 14.23
C ARG A 232 -1.61 -9.83 13.51
N ASP A 233 -1.52 -11.12 13.24
CA ASP A 233 -2.62 -11.87 12.64
C ASP A 233 -3.83 -11.95 13.57
N CYS A 234 -3.62 -12.15 14.88
CA CYS A 234 -4.72 -12.11 15.84
C CYS A 234 -5.36 -10.71 15.89
N ASP A 235 -4.57 -9.64 15.85
CA ASP A 235 -5.08 -8.27 15.81
C ASP A 235 -5.89 -8.00 14.54
N GLU A 236 -5.44 -8.47 13.38
CA GLU A 236 -6.24 -8.40 12.16
C GLU A 236 -7.54 -9.21 12.31
N ALA A 237 -7.51 -10.43 12.83
CA ALA A 237 -8.73 -11.21 13.09
C ALA A 237 -9.73 -10.46 13.99
N ILE A 238 -9.25 -9.86 15.08
CA ILE A 238 -10.07 -9.08 16.04
C ILE A 238 -10.64 -7.82 15.37
N LYS A 239 -9.91 -7.19 14.45
CA LYS A 239 -10.44 -6.03 13.69
C LYS A 239 -11.60 -6.41 12.78
N ARG A 240 -11.65 -7.63 12.24
CA ARG A 240 -12.74 -8.11 11.36
C ARG A 240 -13.92 -8.59 12.19
N ASP A 241 -13.63 -9.35 13.24
CA ASP A 241 -14.63 -9.84 14.18
C ASP A 241 -14.12 -9.65 15.63
N PRO A 242 -14.53 -8.55 16.30
CA PRO A 242 -14.16 -8.28 17.68
C PRO A 242 -14.65 -9.36 18.66
N GLY A 243 -15.74 -10.06 18.32
CA GLY A 243 -16.31 -11.15 19.11
C GLY A 243 -15.62 -12.49 18.88
N PHE A 244 -14.62 -12.56 17.99
CA PHE A 244 -13.93 -13.81 17.69
C PHE A 244 -12.96 -14.21 18.80
N MET A 245 -13.51 -14.79 19.86
CA MET A 245 -12.82 -15.18 21.09
C MET A 245 -11.53 -15.99 20.84
N ARG A 246 -11.52 -16.87 19.83
CA ARG A 246 -10.33 -17.66 19.49
C ARG A 246 -9.12 -16.80 19.12
N ALA A 247 -9.34 -15.62 18.51
CA ALA A 247 -8.26 -14.68 18.21
C ALA A 247 -7.64 -14.10 19.50
N HIS A 248 -8.47 -13.72 20.47
CA HIS A 248 -8.02 -13.20 21.76
C HIS A 248 -7.21 -14.24 22.54
N ILE A 249 -7.67 -15.51 22.59
CA ILE A 249 -6.92 -16.59 23.23
C ILE A 249 -5.56 -16.80 22.56
N ARG A 250 -5.50 -16.85 21.22
CA ARG A 250 -4.24 -17.05 20.49
C ARG A 250 -3.28 -15.88 20.69
N LYS A 251 -3.80 -14.65 20.72
CA LYS A 251 -3.02 -13.46 21.06
C LYS A 251 -2.41 -13.58 22.47
N ALA A 252 -3.21 -13.97 23.46
CA ALA A 252 -2.74 -14.18 24.82
C ALA A 252 -1.64 -15.25 24.89
N GLN A 253 -1.81 -16.37 24.18
CA GLN A 253 -0.79 -17.43 24.11
C GLN A 253 0.52 -16.95 23.48
N ALA A 254 0.45 -16.16 22.41
CA ALA A 254 1.62 -15.58 21.76
C ALA A 254 2.33 -14.56 22.67
N CYS A 255 1.59 -13.66 23.32
CA CYS A 255 2.13 -12.72 24.30
C CYS A 255 2.78 -13.44 25.49
N PHE A 256 2.17 -14.52 26.00
CA PHE A 256 2.76 -15.35 27.05
C PHE A 256 4.10 -15.95 26.60
N ALA A 257 4.17 -16.47 25.37
CA ALA A 257 5.40 -17.04 24.83
C ALA A 257 6.51 -15.99 24.63
N MET A 258 6.13 -14.74 24.34
CA MET A 258 7.04 -13.59 24.29
C MET A 258 7.42 -13.04 25.67
N ARG A 259 6.89 -13.62 26.77
CA ARG A 259 7.03 -13.13 28.15
C ARG A 259 6.42 -11.75 28.39
N GLU A 260 5.51 -11.32 27.53
CA GLU A 260 4.71 -10.11 27.68
C GLU A 260 3.48 -10.40 28.55
N TYR A 261 3.70 -10.73 29.83
CA TYR A 261 2.64 -11.25 30.70
C TYR A 261 1.48 -10.28 30.92
N ASN A 262 1.75 -8.96 30.99
CA ASN A 262 0.69 -7.95 31.13
C ASN A 262 -0.25 -7.96 29.90
N LYS A 263 0.32 -7.96 28.69
CA LYS A 263 -0.47 -8.04 27.45
C LYS A 263 -1.20 -9.37 27.31
N CYS A 264 -0.62 -10.47 27.83
CA CYS A 264 -1.31 -11.75 27.93
C CYS A 264 -2.56 -11.65 28.81
N LEU A 265 -2.47 -11.03 29.99
CA LEU A 265 -3.61 -10.84 30.89
C LEU A 265 -4.68 -9.94 30.28
N GLU A 266 -4.29 -8.85 29.61
CA GLU A 266 -5.22 -7.99 28.86
C GLU A 266 -5.97 -8.76 27.77
N ALA A 267 -5.25 -9.58 26.98
CA ALA A 267 -5.86 -10.42 25.96
C ALA A 267 -6.76 -11.53 26.56
N CYS A 268 -6.43 -12.07 27.75
CA CYS A 268 -7.30 -13.02 28.47
C CYS A 268 -8.58 -12.35 28.99
N ASN A 269 -8.49 -11.11 29.47
CA ASN A 269 -9.68 -10.34 29.86
C ASN A 269 -10.58 -10.08 28.66
N ALA A 270 -10.01 -9.64 27.53
CA ALA A 270 -10.75 -9.46 26.29
C ALA A 270 -11.37 -10.78 25.78
N ALA A 271 -10.66 -11.90 25.92
CA ALA A 271 -11.19 -13.23 25.60
C ALA A 271 -12.40 -13.59 26.49
N THR A 272 -12.35 -13.27 27.79
CA THR A 272 -13.47 -13.48 28.73
C THR A 272 -14.69 -12.64 28.33
N GLU A 273 -14.49 -11.39 27.95
CA GLU A 273 -15.57 -10.51 27.48
C GLU A 273 -16.20 -11.01 26.16
N ALA A 274 -15.40 -11.60 25.28
CA ALA A 274 -15.86 -12.18 24.02
C ALA A 274 -16.53 -13.56 24.19
N ASP A 275 -16.24 -14.32 25.26
CA ASP A 275 -16.81 -15.65 25.54
C ASP A 275 -18.21 -15.58 26.16
N THR A 276 -19.18 -15.06 25.40
CA THR A 276 -20.58 -14.92 25.84
C THR A 276 -21.26 -16.25 26.18
N GLU A 277 -20.78 -17.36 25.61
CA GLU A 277 -21.32 -18.70 25.84
C GLU A 277 -20.57 -19.48 26.94
N SER A 278 -19.52 -18.89 27.54
CA SER A 278 -18.69 -19.51 28.59
C SER A 278 -18.13 -20.89 28.21
N LYS A 279 -17.85 -21.12 26.92
CA LYS A 279 -17.34 -22.42 26.42
C LYS A 279 -15.83 -22.56 26.63
N HIS A 280 -15.12 -21.45 26.76
CA HIS A 280 -13.67 -21.40 26.84
C HIS A 280 -13.14 -20.81 28.14
N THR A 281 -14.02 -20.56 29.11
CA THR A 281 -13.69 -20.00 30.42
C THR A 281 -12.53 -20.73 31.09
N LYS A 282 -12.54 -22.06 31.12
CA LYS A 282 -11.44 -22.86 31.71
C LYS A 282 -10.10 -22.62 31.00
N GLU A 283 -10.08 -22.57 29.67
CA GLU A 283 -8.86 -22.34 28.88
C GLU A 283 -8.28 -20.94 29.17
N ILE A 284 -9.15 -19.94 29.27
CA ILE A 284 -8.78 -18.56 29.58
C ILE A 284 -8.27 -18.42 31.02
N GLU A 285 -8.97 -19.02 31.99
CA GLU A 285 -8.57 -19.02 33.40
C GLU A 285 -7.24 -19.71 33.64
N ASP A 286 -7.00 -20.86 33.00
CA ASP A 286 -5.74 -21.58 33.12
C ASP A 286 -4.57 -20.78 32.52
N LEU A 287 -4.77 -20.12 31.37
CA LEU A 287 -3.77 -19.24 30.78
C LEU A 287 -3.50 -18.01 31.66
N THR A 288 -4.56 -17.42 32.22
CA THR A 288 -4.48 -16.29 33.16
C THR A 288 -3.70 -16.68 34.41
N ARG A 289 -4.04 -17.81 35.03
CA ARG A 289 -3.36 -18.35 36.22
C ARG A 289 -1.88 -18.61 35.93
N LYS A 290 -1.58 -19.23 34.79
CA LYS A 290 -0.21 -19.52 34.36
C LYS A 290 0.60 -18.24 34.12
N ALA A 291 0.02 -17.23 33.48
CA ALA A 291 0.63 -15.92 33.26
C ALA A 291 0.94 -15.22 34.58
N MET A 292 -0.03 -15.18 35.49
CA MET A 292 0.14 -14.62 36.84
C MET A 292 1.23 -15.37 37.61
N GLN A 293 1.15 -16.69 37.71
CA GLN A 293 2.12 -17.50 38.46
C GLN A 293 3.54 -17.32 37.94
N THR A 294 3.76 -17.35 36.62
CA THR A 294 5.09 -17.19 36.01
C THR A 294 5.67 -15.79 36.30
N MET A 295 4.80 -14.79 36.28
CA MET A 295 5.17 -13.41 36.57
C MET A 295 5.47 -13.20 38.07
N TYR A 296 4.79 -13.90 38.99
CA TYR A 296 5.09 -13.86 40.43
C TYR A 296 6.28 -14.71 40.85
N SER A 297 6.48 -15.89 40.25
CA SER A 297 7.63 -16.76 40.55
C SER A 297 8.94 -16.12 40.12
N ALA A 298 8.93 -15.34 39.03
CA ALA A 298 10.07 -14.49 38.66
C ALA A 298 10.41 -13.42 39.73
N ARG A 299 9.51 -13.18 40.69
CA ARG A 299 9.62 -12.18 41.76
C ARG A 299 9.81 -12.77 43.16
N GLU A 300 9.86 -14.10 43.31
CA GLU A 300 9.98 -14.78 44.61
C GLU A 300 11.32 -14.52 45.34
N GLY A 301 12.21 -13.68 44.80
CA GLY A 301 13.44 -13.22 45.44
C GLY A 301 13.69 -11.70 45.38
N GLU A 302 12.72 -10.88 44.95
CA GLU A 302 12.87 -9.41 44.97
C GLU A 302 12.85 -8.90 46.42
N THR A 303 13.78 -7.99 46.77
CA THR A 303 13.73 -7.29 48.06
C THR A 303 12.59 -6.27 48.08
N GLU A 304 12.17 -5.82 49.27
CA GLU A 304 11.15 -4.77 49.41
C GLU A 304 11.55 -3.49 48.68
N GLU A 305 12.84 -3.12 48.70
CA GLU A 305 13.38 -1.95 47.98
C GLU A 305 13.26 -2.10 46.46
N GLN A 306 13.61 -3.25 45.89
CA GLN A 306 13.48 -3.53 44.45
C GLN A 306 12.02 -3.52 44.01
N THR A 307 11.13 -4.04 44.86
CA THR A 307 9.68 -4.01 44.64
C THR A 307 9.16 -2.57 44.59
N MET A 308 9.57 -1.73 45.54
CA MET A 308 9.17 -0.32 45.62
C MET A 308 9.76 0.52 44.48
N GLU A 309 11.00 0.28 44.08
CA GLU A 309 11.63 0.97 42.95
C GLU A 309 10.90 0.67 41.63
N ARG A 310 10.46 -0.57 41.42
CA ARG A 310 9.65 -0.96 40.25
C ARG A 310 8.29 -0.30 40.27
N ILE A 311 7.61 -0.28 41.42
CA ILE A 311 6.33 0.40 41.59
C ILE A 311 6.46 1.87 41.23
N GLN A 312 7.50 2.55 41.69
CA GLN A 312 7.74 3.97 41.37
C GLN A 312 8.05 4.22 39.88
N LYS A 313 8.64 3.24 39.18
CA LYS A 313 8.92 3.31 37.73
C LYS A 313 7.68 3.07 36.86
N ASP A 314 6.56 2.62 37.42
CA ASP A 314 5.30 2.41 36.70
C ASP A 314 4.26 3.47 37.11
N PRO A 315 4.11 4.57 36.33
CA PRO A 315 3.23 5.68 36.67
C PRO A 315 1.77 5.25 36.81
N GLU A 316 1.36 4.21 36.07
CA GLU A 316 -0.01 3.72 36.11
C GLU A 316 -0.29 2.98 37.42
N ILE A 317 0.66 2.17 37.89
CA ILE A 317 0.56 1.51 39.19
C ILE A 317 0.60 2.53 40.34
N VAL A 318 1.46 3.54 40.27
CA VAL A 318 1.47 4.65 41.27
C VAL A 318 0.12 5.35 41.32
N ALA A 319 -0.48 5.64 40.17
CA ALA A 319 -1.81 6.25 40.10
C ALA A 319 -2.89 5.36 40.73
N ILE A 320 -2.83 4.04 40.54
CA ILE A 320 -3.79 3.11 41.13
C ILE A 320 -3.61 3.00 42.66
N ILE A 321 -2.37 2.99 43.18
CA ILE A 321 -2.11 2.93 44.64
C ILE A 321 -2.49 4.24 45.34
N SER A 322 -2.34 5.38 44.65
CA SER A 322 -2.67 6.71 45.20
C SER A 322 -4.16 7.05 45.11
N ASP A 323 -4.96 6.26 44.39
CA ASP A 323 -6.42 6.42 44.31
C ASP A 323 -7.07 6.17 45.69
N PRO A 324 -7.75 7.17 46.28
CA PRO A 324 -8.41 7.03 47.59
C PRO A 324 -9.43 5.89 47.67
N VAL A 325 -10.14 5.62 46.56
CA VAL A 325 -11.11 4.52 46.48
C VAL A 325 -10.39 3.18 46.55
N MET A 326 -9.28 3.05 45.81
CA MET A 326 -8.47 1.83 45.81
C MET A 326 -7.79 1.61 47.16
N GLN A 327 -7.30 2.67 47.82
CA GLN A 327 -6.75 2.57 49.18
C GLN A 327 -7.77 2.04 50.19
N SER A 328 -9.02 2.51 50.10
CA SER A 328 -10.10 2.01 50.95
C SER A 328 -10.37 0.52 50.72
N ILE A 329 -10.45 0.10 49.45
CA ILE A 329 -10.67 -1.31 49.08
C ILE A 329 -9.51 -2.20 49.55
N LEU A 330 -8.26 -1.74 49.40
CA LEU A 330 -7.08 -2.48 49.89
C LEU A 330 -7.05 -2.59 51.42
N GLN A 331 -7.46 -1.54 52.14
CA GLN A 331 -7.58 -1.59 53.60
C GLN A 331 -8.69 -2.55 54.05
N GLN A 332 -9.82 -2.58 53.34
CA GLN A 332 -10.90 -3.54 53.60
C GLN A 332 -10.43 -4.97 53.33
N ALA A 333 -9.74 -5.20 52.21
CA ALA A 333 -9.19 -6.51 51.84
C ALA A 333 -8.17 -7.05 52.85
N LYS A 334 -7.40 -6.17 53.52
CA LYS A 334 -6.50 -6.57 54.62
C LYS A 334 -7.24 -7.10 55.85
N ARG A 335 -8.47 -6.64 56.09
CA ARG A 335 -9.29 -7.05 57.23
C ARG A 335 -10.19 -8.24 56.89
N ASP A 336 -10.69 -8.27 55.67
CA ASP A 336 -11.57 -9.32 55.14
C ASP A 336 -11.18 -9.66 53.70
N PRO A 337 -10.48 -10.80 53.47
CA PRO A 337 -10.12 -11.25 52.14
C PRO A 337 -11.33 -11.45 51.19
N ALA A 338 -12.53 -11.75 51.73
CA ALA A 338 -13.74 -11.93 50.93
C ALA A 338 -14.27 -10.61 50.37
N ALA A 339 -14.00 -9.48 51.04
CA ALA A 339 -14.39 -8.15 50.57
C ALA A 339 -13.70 -7.78 49.25
N LEU A 340 -12.47 -8.24 49.01
CA LEU A 340 -11.77 -8.00 47.75
C LEU A 340 -12.50 -8.67 46.58
N THR A 341 -12.98 -9.90 46.78
CA THR A 341 -13.73 -10.68 45.80
C THR A 341 -15.05 -9.98 45.42
N GLU A 342 -15.72 -9.36 46.40
CA GLU A 342 -16.95 -8.59 46.16
C GLU A 342 -16.67 -7.33 45.34
N HIS A 343 -15.62 -6.57 45.70
CA HIS A 343 -15.21 -5.37 44.96
C HIS A 343 -14.78 -5.67 43.52
N MET A 344 -14.19 -6.85 43.27
CA MET A 344 -13.84 -7.33 41.93
C MET A 344 -15.05 -7.66 41.05
N LYS A 345 -16.29 -7.62 41.55
CA LYS A 345 -17.48 -7.69 40.68
C LYS A 345 -17.59 -6.46 39.77
N ASN A 346 -17.11 -5.30 40.21
CA ASN A 346 -17.03 -4.11 39.37
C ASN A 346 -15.89 -4.25 38.34
N PRO A 347 -16.14 -4.13 37.01
CA PRO A 347 -15.11 -4.29 35.98
C PRO A 347 -13.93 -3.33 36.09
N VAL A 348 -14.19 -2.07 36.48
CA VAL A 348 -13.16 -1.04 36.62
C VAL A 348 -12.25 -1.36 37.81
N VAL A 349 -12.84 -1.76 38.93
CA VAL A 349 -12.08 -2.16 40.13
C VAL A 349 -11.32 -3.45 39.85
N ARG A 350 -11.94 -4.43 39.17
CA ARG A 350 -11.28 -5.67 38.75
C ARG A 350 -10.04 -5.39 37.91
N GLY A 351 -10.13 -4.51 36.91
CA GLY A 351 -8.97 -4.14 36.08
C GLY A 351 -7.84 -3.51 36.91
N LYS A 352 -8.16 -2.61 37.84
CA LYS A 352 -7.18 -2.02 38.76
C LYS A 352 -6.55 -3.05 39.70
N VAL A 353 -7.35 -3.92 40.32
CA VAL A 353 -6.88 -4.99 41.20
C VAL A 353 -6.04 -6.00 40.43
N GLN A 354 -6.42 -6.36 39.21
CA GLN A 354 -5.62 -7.21 38.32
C GLN A 354 -4.29 -6.56 37.96
N LYS A 355 -4.22 -5.24 37.77
CA LYS A 355 -2.94 -4.52 37.58
C LYS A 355 -2.07 -4.50 38.84
N LEU A 356 -2.66 -4.32 40.02
CA LEU A 356 -1.93 -4.37 41.29
C LEU A 356 -1.42 -5.77 41.63
N MET A 357 -2.23 -6.79 41.35
CA MET A 357 -1.83 -8.20 41.34
C MET A 357 -0.69 -8.39 40.32
N ALA A 358 -0.89 -7.94 39.08
CA ALA A 358 0.12 -7.98 38.05
C ALA A 358 1.41 -7.25 38.46
N ALA A 359 1.37 -6.27 39.35
CA ALA A 359 2.53 -5.57 39.89
C ALA A 359 3.12 -6.19 41.17
N GLY A 360 2.59 -7.30 41.70
CA GLY A 360 3.17 -7.95 42.89
C GLY A 360 2.75 -7.35 44.23
N ILE A 361 1.86 -6.36 44.21
CA ILE A 361 1.46 -5.57 45.41
C ILE A 361 0.42 -6.33 46.23
N ILE A 362 -0.47 -7.04 45.55
CA ILE A 362 -1.51 -7.87 46.17
C ILE A 362 -1.15 -9.33 45.90
N ARG A 363 -1.04 -10.13 46.97
CA ARG A 363 -0.98 -11.59 46.91
C ARG A 363 -2.28 -12.12 47.49
N ILE A 364 -3.10 -12.79 46.69
CA ILE A 364 -4.27 -13.51 47.19
C ILE A 364 -3.75 -14.89 47.62
N GLY A 365 -3.83 -15.15 48.93
CA GLY A 365 -3.48 -16.43 49.54
C GLY A 365 -4.62 -17.44 49.47
#